data_AF-A0AAD5SZD2-F1
#
_entry.id   AF-A0AAD5SZD2-F1
#
_cell.length_a   1.000
_cell.length_b   1.000
_cell.length_c   1.000
_cell.angle_alpha   90.00
_cell.angle_beta   90.00
_cell.angle_gamma   90.00
#
_symmetry.space_group_name_H-M   'P 1'
#
loop_
_entity.id
_entity.type
_entity.pdbx_description
1 polymer ?
#
loop_
_entity_poly.entity_id
_entity_poly.type
_entity_poly.pdbx_seq_one_letter_code
_entity_poly.pdbx_strand_id
1 'polypeptide(L)'
;MCNSSKSLSQVAEGSNANATRGKAARKTDSSDSQPHKREELAEPDPAKIMSTNGVRMSFFNNLAEKWTVEKRTGMPTTDVNVRFVSRWTKQTSLSLCEQILRDPKSVNAINGTDQVVGEVSWFISHAWKYPFLSVIEAINLFFERKRTGLMHSSKEPVVCSLEVLLRFGDKTAVANITKFCYGLCLLYLGHSDDALHALEEKGATEEIAAITVELRLALAIVYQKLGRLQEALPLLEKVFPVSKLHCKAEIWLKSTFAKVYADLVRVDDALDSWCSLEQFAVGRYGRDDSITKIFEIEKFQNLS
;
A
#
# COMPACT_ATOMS: atom_id res chain seq x y z
N MET A 1 24.15 -34.84 13.81
CA MET A 1 24.16 -36.30 14.00
C MET A 1 22.83 -36.71 14.62
N CYS A 2 21.93 -37.28 13.83
CA CYS A 2 20.81 -38.08 14.30
C CYS A 2 20.38 -38.99 13.14
N ASN A 3 20.86 -40.23 13.18
CA ASN A 3 20.42 -41.35 12.36
C ASN A 3 19.36 -42.12 13.16
N SER A 4 18.23 -42.48 12.53
CA SER A 4 18.00 -43.82 11.96
C SER A 4 16.49 -44.04 11.78
N SER A 5 15.97 -44.20 10.55
CA SER A 5 15.73 -45.47 9.81
C SER A 5 14.76 -46.42 10.54
N LYS A 6 13.59 -46.81 10.00
CA LYS A 6 13.31 -47.82 8.94
C LYS A 6 11.78 -48.09 9.03
N SER A 7 11.00 -48.66 8.11
CA SER A 7 11.09 -49.21 6.73
C SER A 7 9.64 -49.67 6.41
N LEU A 8 9.04 -49.26 5.29
CA LEU A 8 8.81 -50.05 4.06
C LEU A 8 8.05 -51.39 4.19
N SER A 9 6.88 -51.46 3.55
CA SER A 9 6.40 -52.52 2.62
C SER A 9 4.85 -52.43 2.46
N GLN A 10 4.16 -52.83 1.38
CA GLN A 10 4.38 -52.91 -0.08
C GLN A 10 3.06 -53.47 -0.69
N VAL A 11 2.74 -53.17 -1.96
CA VAL A 11 1.98 -54.02 -2.96
C VAL A 11 0.44 -54.06 -2.79
N ALA A 12 -0.48 -54.06 -3.79
CA ALA A 12 -0.52 -54.31 -5.25
C ALA A 12 -1.69 -53.51 -5.89
N GLU A 13 -1.59 -53.02 -7.14
CA GLU A 13 -2.22 -53.53 -8.39
C GLU A 13 -3.77 -53.50 -8.50
N GLY A 14 -4.27 -52.90 -9.59
CA GLY A 14 -5.69 -52.96 -9.98
C GLY A 14 -6.02 -52.14 -11.24
N SER A 15 -6.13 -52.84 -12.36
CA SER A 15 -6.29 -52.39 -13.74
C SER A 15 -7.68 -51.83 -14.15
N ASN A 16 -7.64 -50.76 -14.96
CA ASN A 16 -8.18 -50.63 -16.33
C ASN A 16 -9.71 -50.56 -16.67
N ALA A 17 -10.00 -49.60 -17.56
CA ALA A 17 -11.01 -49.52 -18.64
C ALA A 17 -12.54 -49.51 -18.34
N ASN A 18 -13.20 -48.38 -18.63
CA ASN A 18 -14.09 -48.20 -19.79
C ASN A 18 -14.85 -46.85 -19.72
N ALA A 19 -14.62 -45.96 -20.68
CA ALA A 19 -15.40 -44.74 -20.86
C ALA A 19 -16.17 -44.80 -22.18
N THR A 20 -17.49 -44.94 -22.05
CA THR A 20 -18.46 -45.04 -23.14
C THR A 20 -18.69 -43.69 -23.82
N ARG A 21 -18.65 -43.74 -25.15
CA ARG A 21 -18.76 -42.63 -26.10
C ARG A 21 -20.23 -42.25 -26.31
N GLY A 22 -20.69 -41.17 -25.69
CA GLY A 22 -22.00 -40.56 -25.95
C GLY A 22 -21.93 -39.48 -27.02
N LYS A 23 -22.43 -39.77 -28.23
CA LYS A 23 -22.68 -38.77 -29.29
C LYS A 23 -23.94 -37.96 -28.93
N ALA A 24 -23.79 -36.66 -28.67
CA ALA A 24 -24.89 -35.72 -28.65
C ALA A 24 -24.78 -34.78 -29.86
N ALA A 25 -25.82 -34.81 -30.72
CA ALA A 25 -25.98 -33.95 -31.88
C ALA A 25 -26.20 -32.49 -31.43
N ARG A 26 -25.35 -31.58 -31.89
CA ARG A 26 -25.51 -30.13 -31.67
C ARG A 26 -26.08 -29.51 -32.94
N LYS A 27 -27.34 -29.04 -32.84
CA LYS A 27 -27.99 -28.18 -33.83
C LYS A 27 -27.16 -26.90 -34.00
N THR A 28 -26.87 -26.56 -35.25
CA THR A 28 -26.34 -25.27 -35.66
C THR A 28 -27.52 -24.32 -35.86
N ASP A 29 -27.74 -23.42 -34.90
CA ASP A 29 -28.61 -22.27 -35.08
C ASP A 29 -27.79 -21.15 -35.71
N SER A 30 -28.24 -20.70 -36.88
CA SER A 30 -27.75 -19.53 -37.59
C SER A 30 -28.41 -18.29 -36.99
N SER A 31 -27.62 -17.38 -36.42
CA SER A 31 -28.13 -16.08 -35.96
C SER A 31 -27.21 -14.96 -36.43
N ASP A 32 -27.79 -14.11 -37.27
CA ASP A 32 -27.47 -12.72 -37.59
C ASP A 32 -26.18 -12.13 -37.01
N SER A 33 -25.16 -12.07 -37.86
CA SER A 33 -24.06 -11.12 -37.72
C SER A 33 -24.46 -9.77 -38.33
N GLN A 34 -25.01 -8.87 -37.51
CA GLN A 34 -25.03 -7.44 -37.86
C GLN A 34 -23.62 -6.84 -37.74
N PRO A 35 -23.19 -5.99 -38.68
CA PRO A 35 -21.91 -5.32 -38.61
C PRO A 35 -21.94 -4.24 -37.53
N HIS A 36 -21.23 -4.49 -36.42
CA HIS A 36 -20.90 -3.44 -35.45
C HIS A 36 -20.10 -2.35 -36.17
N LYS A 37 -20.73 -1.19 -36.41
CA LYS A 37 -20.03 0.05 -36.78
C LYS A 37 -18.99 0.32 -35.69
N ARG A 38 -17.72 0.19 -36.09
CA ARG A 38 -16.57 0.60 -35.28
C ARG A 38 -16.68 2.11 -35.11
N GLU A 39 -17.14 2.57 -33.95
CA GLU A 39 -17.11 3.99 -33.60
C GLU A 39 -15.66 4.45 -33.66
N GLU A 40 -15.38 5.31 -34.62
CA GLU A 40 -14.12 5.99 -34.80
C GLU A 40 -13.94 6.90 -33.57
N LEU A 41 -13.05 6.50 -32.66
CA LEU A 41 -12.70 7.25 -31.45
C LEU A 41 -12.17 8.62 -31.88
N ALA A 42 -13.03 9.64 -31.82
CA ALA A 42 -12.66 11.02 -32.07
C ALA A 42 -11.41 11.38 -31.24
N GLU A 43 -10.40 11.96 -31.89
CA GLU A 43 -9.19 12.39 -31.19
C GLU A 43 -9.58 13.31 -30.02
N PRO A 44 -9.02 13.06 -28.82
CA PRO A 44 -9.37 13.86 -27.65
C PRO A 44 -8.99 15.32 -27.92
N ASP A 45 -9.97 16.21 -27.71
CA ASP A 45 -9.80 17.65 -27.83
C ASP A 45 -8.51 18.08 -27.11
N PRO A 46 -7.51 18.63 -27.83
CA PRO A 46 -6.23 19.01 -27.22
C PRO A 46 -6.39 20.07 -26.14
N ALA A 47 -7.51 20.83 -26.14
CA ALA A 47 -7.84 21.76 -25.06
C ALA A 47 -8.23 21.08 -23.73
N LYS A 48 -8.50 19.77 -23.74
CA LYS A 48 -8.81 18.96 -22.54
C LYS A 48 -7.63 18.18 -22.00
N ILE A 49 -6.46 18.21 -22.65
CA ILE A 49 -5.27 17.53 -22.14
C ILE A 49 -4.78 18.32 -20.91
N MET A 50 -4.93 17.72 -19.73
CA MET A 50 -4.40 18.31 -18.50
C MET A 50 -2.89 18.46 -18.62
N SER A 51 -2.38 19.64 -18.26
CA SER A 51 -0.93 19.90 -18.23
C SER A 51 -0.22 18.86 -17.36
N THR A 52 0.89 18.32 -17.86
CA THR A 52 1.80 17.42 -17.11
C THR A 52 2.75 18.18 -16.18
N ASN A 53 2.56 19.50 -16.04
CA ASN A 53 3.38 20.33 -15.16
C ASN A 53 2.82 20.37 -13.73
N GLY A 54 3.73 20.31 -12.76
CA GLY A 54 3.45 20.37 -11.34
C GLY A 54 4.35 21.35 -10.63
N VAL A 55 4.03 21.66 -9.39
CA VAL A 55 4.87 22.49 -8.52
C VAL A 55 5.84 21.62 -7.73
N ARG A 56 7.08 22.09 -7.57
CA ARG A 56 8.10 21.41 -6.75
C ARG A 56 7.71 21.39 -5.27
N MET A 57 8.18 20.40 -4.52
CA MET A 57 7.87 20.29 -3.08
C MET A 57 8.34 21.50 -2.27
N SER A 58 9.46 22.12 -2.65
CA SER A 58 9.97 23.35 -2.04
C SER A 58 8.95 24.49 -2.07
N PHE A 59 8.10 24.55 -3.10
CA PHE A 59 7.01 25.53 -3.17
C PHE A 59 6.03 25.37 -2.02
N PHE A 60 5.59 24.14 -1.74
CA PHE A 60 4.65 23.88 -0.64
C PHE A 60 5.28 24.10 0.73
N ASN A 61 6.55 23.74 0.93
CA ASN A 61 7.25 24.01 2.19
C ASN A 61 7.35 25.51 2.45
N ASN A 62 7.70 26.29 1.44
CA ASN A 62 7.73 27.75 1.55
C ASN A 62 6.34 28.37 1.78
N LEU A 63 5.29 27.84 1.15
CA LEU A 63 3.90 28.22 1.47
C LEU A 63 3.53 27.82 2.91
N ALA A 64 4.03 26.68 3.39
CA ALA A 64 3.88 26.22 4.76
C ALA A 64 4.61 27.13 5.76
N GLU A 65 5.69 27.79 5.39
CA GLU A 65 6.38 28.73 6.27
C GLU A 65 5.74 30.13 6.25
N LYS A 66 5.38 30.64 5.06
CA LYS A 66 4.85 32.00 4.90
C LYS A 66 3.49 32.22 5.55
N TRP A 67 2.62 31.20 5.51
CA TRP A 67 1.35 31.26 6.20
C TRP A 67 1.63 30.87 7.66
N THR A 68 1.27 31.68 8.65
CA THR A 68 1.59 31.37 10.06
C THR A 68 1.04 30.00 10.50
N VAL A 69 1.83 29.20 11.21
CA VAL A 69 1.50 27.81 11.65
C VAL A 69 0.16 27.77 12.40
N GLU A 70 -0.07 28.74 13.30
CA GLU A 70 -1.29 28.87 14.10
C GLU A 70 -2.58 28.95 13.27
N LYS A 71 -2.51 29.47 12.04
CA LYS A 71 -3.71 29.61 11.18
C LYS A 71 -4.11 28.31 10.49
N ARG A 72 -3.33 27.23 10.60
CA ARG A 72 -3.50 26.02 9.77
C ARG A 72 -3.37 24.69 10.49
N THR A 73 -3.00 24.68 11.77
CA THR A 73 -3.10 23.46 12.57
C THR A 73 -4.53 22.92 12.49
N GLY A 74 -4.67 21.69 12.00
CA GLY A 74 -5.97 21.03 11.79
C GLY A 74 -6.78 21.46 10.56
N MET A 75 -6.30 22.40 9.73
CA MET A 75 -7.06 22.84 8.54
C MET A 75 -6.99 21.80 7.42
N PRO A 76 -8.14 21.33 6.88
CA PRO A 76 -8.15 20.42 5.75
C PRO A 76 -7.52 21.02 4.48
N THR A 77 -6.96 20.16 3.63
CA THR A 77 -6.35 20.55 2.36
C THR A 77 -7.34 21.24 1.43
N THR A 78 -8.63 20.85 1.45
CA THR A 78 -9.71 21.54 0.72
C THR A 78 -9.82 23.00 1.13
N ASP A 79 -9.83 23.29 2.43
CA ASP A 79 -9.98 24.65 2.95
C ASP A 79 -8.76 25.50 2.59
N VAL A 80 -7.57 24.92 2.64
CA VAL A 80 -6.35 25.58 2.18
C VAL A 80 -6.45 25.94 0.69
N ASN A 81 -6.93 25.02 -0.16
CA ASN A 81 -7.14 25.32 -1.57
C ASN A 81 -8.15 26.46 -1.77
N VAL A 82 -9.33 26.39 -1.15
CA VAL A 82 -10.39 27.40 -1.32
C VAL A 82 -9.94 28.77 -0.82
N ARG A 83 -9.25 28.84 0.32
CA ARG A 83 -8.86 30.10 0.96
C ARG A 83 -7.65 30.76 0.31
N PHE A 84 -6.70 29.98 -0.19
CA PHE A 84 -5.41 30.50 -0.66
C PHE A 84 -5.23 30.27 -2.16
N VAL A 85 -5.21 29.02 -2.61
CA VAL A 85 -4.83 28.66 -3.99
C VAL A 85 -5.89 29.12 -5.01
N SER A 86 -7.15 28.79 -4.77
CA SER A 86 -8.27 29.15 -5.66
C SER A 86 -8.45 30.65 -5.79
N ARG A 87 -8.08 31.44 -4.77
CA ARG A 87 -8.15 32.91 -4.85
C ARG A 87 -7.11 33.49 -5.81
N TRP A 88 -5.94 32.85 -5.90
CA TRP A 88 -4.87 33.29 -6.80
C TRP A 88 -5.20 33.02 -8.27
N THR A 89 -5.88 31.91 -8.54
CA THR A 89 -6.26 31.50 -9.90
C THR A 89 -7.59 32.06 -10.36
N LYS A 90 -8.40 32.63 -9.46
CA LYS A 90 -9.75 33.12 -9.78
C LYS A 90 -9.76 34.20 -10.88
N GLN A 91 -8.79 35.11 -10.88
CA GLN A 91 -8.75 36.22 -11.85
C GLN A 91 -8.34 35.75 -13.25
N THR A 92 -7.41 34.81 -13.33
CA THR A 92 -6.83 34.33 -14.58
C THR A 92 -7.63 33.16 -15.17
N SER A 93 -8.38 32.45 -14.34
CA SER A 93 -9.00 31.15 -14.66
C SER A 93 -8.00 30.10 -15.16
N LEU A 94 -6.72 30.27 -14.82
CA LEU A 94 -5.64 29.35 -15.17
C LEU A 94 -5.38 28.36 -14.02
N SER A 95 -4.73 27.25 -14.31
CA SER A 95 -4.16 26.42 -13.24
C SER A 95 -3.04 27.19 -12.53
N LEU A 96 -2.75 26.82 -11.28
CA LEU A 96 -1.66 27.44 -10.53
C LEU A 96 -0.31 27.31 -11.25
N CYS A 97 -0.04 26.13 -11.83
CA CYS A 97 1.19 25.89 -12.60
C CYS A 97 1.28 26.81 -13.82
N GLU A 98 0.20 26.92 -14.60
CA GLU A 98 0.14 27.76 -15.79
C GLU A 98 0.28 29.24 -15.43
N GLN A 99 -0.33 29.68 -14.34
CA GLN A 99 -0.20 31.04 -13.86
C GLN A 99 1.24 31.37 -13.42
N ILE A 100 1.90 30.46 -12.70
CA ILE A 100 3.32 30.63 -12.32
C ILE A 100 4.24 30.66 -13.55
N LEU A 101 3.95 29.83 -14.57
CA LEU A 101 4.72 29.81 -15.82
C LEU A 101 4.57 31.12 -16.61
N ARG A 102 3.35 31.67 -16.68
CA ARG A 102 3.10 32.94 -17.41
C ARG A 102 3.59 34.17 -16.68
N ASP A 103 3.41 34.21 -15.37
CA ASP A 103 3.84 35.31 -14.52
C ASP A 103 4.48 34.77 -13.24
N PRO A 104 5.80 34.49 -13.26
CA PRO A 104 6.54 34.04 -12.09
C PRO A 104 6.50 35.03 -10.92
N LYS A 105 6.16 36.31 -11.16
CA LYS A 105 6.03 37.34 -10.11
C LYS A 105 4.64 37.36 -9.46
N SER A 106 3.62 36.84 -10.13
CA SER A 106 2.21 36.86 -9.66
C SER A 106 2.00 36.11 -8.35
N VAL A 107 2.72 35.00 -8.20
CA VAL A 107 2.95 34.38 -6.90
C VAL A 107 4.22 35.04 -6.42
N ASN A 108 4.23 35.70 -5.26
CA ASN A 108 5.44 36.30 -4.65
C ASN A 108 6.50 35.21 -4.42
N ALA A 109 7.10 34.75 -5.52
CA ALA A 109 7.81 33.51 -5.65
C ALA A 109 9.07 33.68 -4.83
N ILE A 110 9.10 32.84 -3.82
CA ILE A 110 10.08 32.82 -2.76
C ILE A 110 11.47 32.90 -3.39
N ASN A 111 12.26 33.88 -2.95
CA ASN A 111 13.64 34.17 -3.31
C ASN A 111 14.36 33.01 -4.05
N GLY A 112 14.44 33.11 -5.38
CA GLY A 112 15.11 32.14 -6.24
C GLY A 112 14.20 31.64 -7.36
N THR A 113 14.35 32.21 -8.55
CA THR A 113 13.57 31.94 -9.77
C THR A 113 13.84 30.58 -10.42
N ASP A 114 14.58 29.67 -9.77
CA ASP A 114 14.94 28.40 -10.39
C ASP A 114 13.80 27.38 -10.26
N GLN A 115 12.94 27.40 -11.29
CA GLN A 115 11.94 26.39 -11.65
C GLN A 115 11.02 25.90 -10.52
N VAL A 116 10.12 26.78 -10.06
CA VAL A 116 9.00 26.39 -9.19
C VAL A 116 8.10 25.32 -9.83
N VAL A 117 7.95 25.38 -11.16
CA VAL A 117 7.14 24.46 -11.96
C VAL A 117 8.04 23.59 -12.83
N GLY A 118 7.70 22.31 -12.96
CA GLY A 118 8.38 21.36 -13.83
C GLY A 118 7.51 20.15 -14.15
N GLU A 119 8.05 19.22 -14.94
CA GLU A 119 7.35 17.97 -15.29
C GLU A 119 7.07 17.14 -14.03
N VAL A 120 5.83 16.64 -13.92
CA VAL A 120 5.39 15.86 -12.75
C VAL A 120 6.02 14.48 -12.76
N SER A 121 6.73 14.14 -11.68
CA SER A 121 7.13 12.75 -11.40
C SER A 121 6.12 12.00 -10.52
N TRP A 122 5.23 12.71 -9.82
CA TRP A 122 4.29 12.14 -8.83
C TRP A 122 2.94 12.87 -8.83
N PHE A 123 1.85 12.11 -8.89
CA PHE A 123 0.50 12.63 -8.72
C PHE A 123 -0.03 12.28 -7.34
N ILE A 124 -0.51 13.28 -6.61
CA ILE A 124 -1.15 13.10 -5.31
C ILE A 124 -2.64 13.35 -5.49
N SER A 125 -3.44 12.33 -5.26
CA SER A 125 -4.91 12.40 -5.32
C SER A 125 -5.52 12.14 -3.94
N HIS A 126 -6.79 12.53 -3.76
CA HIS A 126 -7.60 12.24 -2.57
C HIS A 126 -7.07 12.75 -1.21
N ALA A 127 -6.13 13.70 -1.20
CA ALA A 127 -5.61 14.29 0.04
C ALA A 127 -6.52 15.38 0.64
N TRP A 128 -7.61 15.74 -0.04
CA TRP A 128 -8.48 16.89 0.25
C TRP A 128 -8.99 16.97 1.69
N LYS A 129 -9.40 15.84 2.27
CA LYS A 129 -9.98 15.77 3.61
C LYS A 129 -8.96 15.83 4.76
N TYR A 130 -7.67 15.68 4.47
CA TYR A 130 -6.64 15.59 5.49
C TYR A 130 -6.08 16.96 5.86
N PRO A 131 -5.60 17.15 7.11
CA PRO A 131 -4.93 18.36 7.51
C PRO A 131 -3.74 18.65 6.58
N PHE A 132 -3.69 19.86 6.03
CA PHE A 132 -2.71 20.25 5.03
C PHE A 132 -1.27 20.05 5.51
N LEU A 133 -0.96 20.45 6.74
CA LEU A 133 0.39 20.31 7.29
C LEU A 133 0.80 18.85 7.44
N SER A 134 -0.11 17.98 7.90
CA SER A 134 0.14 16.53 7.98
C SER A 134 0.37 15.90 6.60
N VAL A 135 -0.34 16.37 5.57
CA VAL A 135 -0.10 15.91 4.18
C VAL A 135 1.30 16.31 3.71
N ILE A 136 1.69 17.58 3.91
CA ILE A 136 3.02 18.08 3.53
C ILE A 136 4.13 17.34 4.27
N GLU A 137 3.97 17.12 5.58
CA GLU A 137 4.90 16.35 6.39
C GLU A 137 5.03 14.90 5.90
N ALA A 138 3.91 14.21 5.65
CA ALA A 138 3.92 12.85 5.13
C ALA A 138 4.64 12.74 3.78
N ILE A 139 4.44 13.71 2.88
CA ILE A 139 5.12 13.77 1.58
C ILE A 139 6.63 14.01 1.77
N ASN A 140 7.02 14.94 2.64
CA ASN A 140 8.43 15.20 2.93
C ASN A 140 9.13 13.96 3.50
N LEU A 141 8.50 13.28 4.46
CA LEU A 141 9.02 12.04 5.05
C LEU A 141 9.17 10.93 4.02
N PHE A 142 8.21 10.79 3.10
CA PHE A 142 8.32 9.86 1.97
C PHE A 142 9.57 10.15 1.13
N PHE A 143 9.80 11.40 0.74
CA PHE A 143 10.97 11.77 -0.06
C PHE A 143 12.29 11.68 0.71
N GLU A 144 12.29 11.92 2.02
CA GLU A 144 13.47 11.75 2.88
C GLU A 144 13.91 10.29 2.94
N ARG A 145 12.97 9.37 3.18
CA ARG A 145 13.24 7.93 3.17
C ARG A 145 13.74 7.44 1.81
N LYS A 146 13.18 7.99 0.73
CA LYS A 146 13.65 7.69 -0.63
C LYS A 146 15.09 8.16 -0.85
N ARG A 147 15.47 9.34 -0.36
CA ARG A 147 16.83 9.90 -0.52
C ARG A 147 17.86 9.16 0.31
N THR A 148 17.52 8.84 1.56
CA THR A 148 18.39 8.13 2.51
C THR A 148 18.55 6.64 2.19
N GLY A 149 17.89 6.16 1.12
CA GLY A 149 17.91 4.75 0.75
C GLY A 149 17.13 3.85 1.70
N LEU A 150 16.57 4.38 2.80
CA LEU A 150 15.74 3.61 3.74
C LEU A 150 14.49 3.02 3.07
N MET A 151 14.04 3.57 1.94
CA MET A 151 13.18 2.84 1.01
C MET A 151 14.00 1.85 0.16
N HIS A 152 14.39 0.73 0.77
CA HIS A 152 15.02 -0.37 0.04
C HIS A 152 13.96 -1.11 -0.81
N SER A 153 13.94 -0.79 -2.10
CA SER A 153 13.09 -1.37 -3.15
C SER A 153 11.62 -0.93 -3.18
N SER A 154 11.03 -0.92 -4.38
CA SER A 154 9.69 -0.43 -4.75
C SER A 154 8.50 -1.23 -4.14
N LYS A 155 8.66 -1.78 -2.95
CA LYS A 155 7.76 -2.80 -2.38
C LYS A 155 7.37 -2.54 -0.92
N GLU A 156 7.43 -1.30 -0.45
CA GLU A 156 6.80 -0.92 0.82
C GLU A 156 5.28 -0.71 0.65
N PRO A 157 4.45 -1.22 1.58
CA PRO A 157 3.00 -1.37 1.41
C PRO A 157 2.24 -0.06 1.22
N VAL A 158 2.76 1.07 1.71
CA VAL A 158 2.13 2.39 1.56
C VAL A 158 1.95 2.77 0.08
N VAL A 159 2.87 2.36 -0.80
CA VAL A 159 2.80 2.65 -2.23
C VAL A 159 1.79 1.71 -2.93
N CYS A 160 1.72 0.44 -2.54
CA CYS A 160 0.76 -0.51 -3.09
C CYS A 160 -0.70 -0.16 -2.71
N SER A 161 -0.95 0.32 -1.49
CA SER A 161 -2.31 0.69 -1.07
C SER A 161 -2.86 1.92 -1.80
N LEU A 162 -1.99 2.81 -2.29
CA LEU A 162 -2.35 3.95 -3.14
C LEU A 162 -2.74 3.53 -4.58
N GLU A 163 -2.15 2.45 -5.09
CA GLU A 163 -2.48 1.90 -6.41
C GLU A 163 -3.86 1.19 -6.41
N VAL A 164 -4.23 0.58 -5.28
CA VAL A 164 -5.55 -0.06 -5.06
C VAL A 164 -6.70 0.96 -5.05
N LEU A 165 -6.46 2.19 -4.58
CA LEU A 165 -7.46 3.28 -4.59
C LEU A 165 -8.00 3.62 -5.99
N LEU A 166 -7.25 3.32 -7.05
CA LEU A 166 -7.62 3.68 -8.43
C LEU A 166 -8.63 2.71 -9.09
N ARG A 167 -8.90 1.54 -8.50
CA ARG A 167 -9.77 0.51 -9.11
C ARG A 167 -11.19 0.43 -8.54
N PHE A 168 -11.46 1.02 -7.38
CA PHE A 168 -12.75 0.87 -6.71
C PHE A 168 -13.58 2.15 -6.80
N GLY A 169 -14.72 2.07 -7.51
CA GLY A 169 -15.71 3.15 -7.61
C GLY A 169 -16.65 3.28 -6.38
N ASP A 170 -16.49 2.42 -5.37
CA ASP A 170 -17.28 2.49 -4.14
C ASP A 170 -16.65 3.46 -3.14
N LYS A 171 -17.41 4.50 -2.79
CA LYS A 171 -17.02 5.53 -1.82
C LYS A 171 -16.72 4.95 -0.44
N THR A 172 -17.37 3.85 -0.06
CA THR A 172 -17.16 3.17 1.23
C THR A 172 -15.83 2.45 1.25
N ALA A 173 -15.52 1.69 0.18
CA ALA A 173 -14.22 1.04 0.01
C ALA A 173 -13.07 2.06 0.00
N VAL A 174 -13.23 3.17 -0.75
CA VAL A 174 -12.25 4.25 -0.79
C VAL A 174 -12.01 4.83 0.61
N ALA A 175 -13.06 5.11 1.39
CA ALA A 175 -12.94 5.64 2.75
C ALA A 175 -12.20 4.68 3.68
N ASN A 176 -12.50 3.37 3.61
CA ASN A 176 -11.84 2.33 4.39
C ASN A 176 -10.37 2.18 4.01
N ILE A 177 -10.04 2.16 2.73
CA ILE A 177 -8.65 2.12 2.25
C ILE A 177 -7.91 3.38 2.69
N THR A 178 -8.53 4.55 2.61
CA THR A 178 -7.83 5.77 3.03
C THR A 178 -7.53 5.77 4.52
N LYS A 179 -8.46 5.28 5.36
CA LYS A 179 -8.24 5.10 6.80
C LYS A 179 -7.13 4.08 7.07
N PHE A 180 -7.12 2.96 6.35
CA PHE A 180 -6.05 1.97 6.43
C PHE A 180 -4.69 2.57 6.10
N CYS A 181 -4.57 3.29 4.97
CA CYS A 181 -3.34 3.99 4.61
C CYS A 181 -2.92 4.99 5.69
N TYR A 182 -3.87 5.73 6.25
CA TYR A 182 -3.60 6.68 7.33
C TYR A 182 -3.09 5.98 8.60
N GLY A 183 -3.73 4.88 9.02
CA GLY A 183 -3.28 4.06 10.15
C GLY A 183 -1.89 3.47 9.92
N LEU A 184 -1.58 3.00 8.71
CA LEU A 184 -0.23 2.56 8.35
C LEU A 184 0.78 3.71 8.47
N CYS A 185 0.45 4.89 7.94
CA CYS A 185 1.33 6.06 8.06
C CYS A 185 1.62 6.36 9.54
N LEU A 186 0.59 6.42 10.40
CA LEU A 186 0.76 6.63 11.84
C LEU A 186 1.65 5.56 12.49
N LEU A 187 1.46 4.30 12.13
CA LEU A 187 2.30 3.19 12.62
C LEU A 187 3.78 3.36 12.22
N TYR A 188 4.04 3.86 11.00
CA TYR A 188 5.38 4.16 10.51
C TYR A 188 6.00 5.42 11.13
N LEU A 189 5.17 6.33 11.65
CA LEU A 189 5.59 7.50 12.42
C LEU A 189 5.83 7.17 13.90
N GLY A 190 5.50 5.95 14.34
CA GLY A 190 5.62 5.53 15.74
C GLY A 190 4.42 5.91 16.62
N HIS A 191 3.36 6.47 16.04
CA HIS A 191 2.14 6.86 16.74
C HIS A 191 1.21 5.64 16.86
N SER A 192 1.59 4.67 17.70
CA SER A 192 0.90 3.37 17.77
C SER A 192 -0.54 3.49 18.28
N ASP A 193 -0.82 4.40 19.22
CA ASP A 193 -2.18 4.63 19.74
C ASP A 193 -3.10 5.29 18.70
N ASP A 194 -2.62 6.32 18.00
CA ASP A 194 -3.38 6.95 16.92
C ASP A 194 -3.62 5.97 15.76
N ALA A 195 -2.62 5.15 15.44
CA ALA A 195 -2.72 4.10 14.44
C ALA A 195 -3.79 3.08 14.83
N LEU A 196 -3.83 2.68 16.10
CA LEU A 196 -4.85 1.77 16.62
C LEU A 196 -6.24 2.38 16.44
N HIS A 197 -6.45 3.62 16.88
CA HIS A 197 -7.73 4.30 16.72
C HIS A 197 -8.15 4.37 15.25
N ALA A 198 -7.24 4.73 14.34
CA ALA A 198 -7.52 4.82 12.91
C ALA A 198 -7.89 3.45 12.28
N LEU A 199 -7.33 2.35 12.78
CA LEU A 199 -7.52 1.00 12.25
C LEU A 199 -8.71 0.26 12.90
N GLU A 200 -9.06 0.55 14.15
CA GLU A 200 -10.21 -0.03 14.86
C GLU A 200 -11.54 0.69 14.55
N GLU A 201 -11.48 1.97 14.16
CA GLU A 201 -12.68 2.78 13.93
C GLU A 201 -13.48 2.32 12.70
N LYS A 202 -14.52 1.52 12.99
CA LYS A 202 -15.35 0.68 12.10
C LYS A 202 -14.64 -0.60 11.70
N GLY A 203 -14.77 -1.58 12.60
CA GLY A 203 -14.33 -2.96 12.42
C GLY A 203 -14.50 -3.42 10.99
N ALA A 204 -13.39 -3.85 10.41
CA ALA A 204 -13.28 -4.44 9.10
C ALA A 204 -14.42 -5.45 8.90
N THR A 205 -15.51 -5.01 8.28
CA THR A 205 -16.60 -5.90 7.88
C THR A 205 -16.00 -6.92 6.93
N GLU A 206 -16.46 -8.17 7.05
CA GLU A 206 -15.88 -9.36 6.41
C GLU A 206 -15.83 -9.32 4.86
N GLU A 207 -16.32 -8.25 4.23
CA GLU A 207 -16.63 -8.19 2.80
C GLU A 207 -15.44 -7.99 1.85
N ILE A 208 -14.21 -7.71 2.29
CA ILE A 208 -13.08 -7.54 1.35
C ILE A 208 -11.85 -8.36 1.75
N ALA A 209 -11.91 -9.67 1.54
CA ALA A 209 -10.92 -10.64 2.00
C ALA A 209 -9.44 -10.25 1.80
N ALA A 210 -9.06 -9.66 0.66
CA ALA A 210 -7.67 -9.28 0.37
C ALA A 210 -7.22 -8.02 1.15
N ILE A 211 -8.02 -6.94 1.12
CA ILE A 211 -7.80 -5.76 1.98
C ILE A 211 -7.81 -6.19 3.44
N THR A 212 -8.57 -7.24 3.78
CA THR A 212 -8.62 -7.72 5.16
C THR A 212 -7.35 -8.44 5.60
N VAL A 213 -6.56 -9.07 4.71
CA VAL A 213 -5.28 -9.70 5.09
C VAL A 213 -4.28 -8.63 5.54
N GLU A 214 -4.08 -7.61 4.71
CA GLU A 214 -3.10 -6.54 4.96
C GLU A 214 -3.53 -5.66 6.14
N LEU A 215 -4.83 -5.37 6.25
CA LEU A 215 -5.41 -4.63 7.37
C LEU A 215 -5.27 -5.38 8.69
N ARG A 216 -5.63 -6.66 8.74
CA ARG A 216 -5.50 -7.47 9.96
C ARG A 216 -4.05 -7.65 10.36
N LEU A 217 -3.14 -7.77 9.40
CA LEU A 217 -1.71 -7.84 9.67
C LEU A 217 -1.19 -6.51 10.25
N ALA A 218 -1.58 -5.38 9.68
CA ALA A 218 -1.22 -4.07 10.22
C ALA A 218 -1.74 -3.88 11.66
N LEU A 219 -2.99 -4.28 11.92
CA LEU A 219 -3.59 -4.23 13.24
C LEU A 219 -2.86 -5.15 14.24
N ALA A 220 -2.47 -6.36 13.81
CA ALA A 220 -1.68 -7.27 14.64
C ALA A 220 -0.31 -6.68 15.01
N ILE A 221 0.36 -5.99 14.07
CA ILE A 221 1.62 -5.27 14.34
C ILE A 221 1.42 -4.14 15.35
N VAL A 222 0.31 -3.40 15.24
CA VAL A 222 -0.03 -2.33 16.21
C VAL A 222 -0.24 -2.94 17.59
N TYR A 223 -1.04 -4.01 17.70
CA TYR A 223 -1.23 -4.71 18.97
C TYR A 223 0.08 -5.23 19.55
N GLN A 224 0.96 -5.81 18.73
CA GLN A 224 2.28 -6.23 19.17
C GLN A 224 3.07 -5.06 19.77
N LYS A 225 3.16 -3.93 19.07
CA LYS A 225 3.89 -2.74 19.55
C LYS A 225 3.33 -2.17 20.85
N LEU A 226 2.03 -2.32 21.08
CA LEU A 226 1.35 -1.90 22.31
C LEU A 226 1.46 -2.94 23.44
N GLY A 227 2.15 -4.07 23.22
CA GLY A 227 2.23 -5.18 24.19
C GLY A 227 0.93 -6.00 24.32
N ARG A 228 -0.05 -5.75 23.46
CA ARG A 228 -1.36 -6.43 23.40
C ARG A 228 -1.26 -7.74 22.62
N LEU A 229 -0.36 -8.61 23.05
CA LEU A 229 0.03 -9.83 22.33
C LEU A 229 -1.13 -10.84 22.21
N GLN A 230 -2.04 -10.84 23.20
CA GLN A 230 -3.22 -11.72 23.22
C GLN A 230 -4.25 -11.36 22.15
N GLU A 231 -4.30 -10.09 21.72
CA GLU A 231 -5.14 -9.64 20.62
C GLU A 231 -4.44 -9.78 19.26
N ALA A 232 -3.11 -9.65 19.22
CA ALA A 232 -2.33 -9.81 18.01
C ALA A 232 -2.39 -11.25 17.46
N LEU A 233 -2.20 -12.25 18.32
CA LEU A 233 -2.06 -13.66 17.89
C LEU A 233 -3.31 -14.21 17.16
N PRO A 234 -4.55 -14.05 17.68
CA PRO A 234 -5.75 -14.53 17.00
C PRO A 234 -6.00 -13.86 15.64
N LEU A 235 -5.54 -12.62 15.45
CA LEU A 235 -5.61 -11.95 14.15
C LEU A 235 -4.67 -12.61 13.15
N LEU A 236 -3.43 -12.90 13.56
CA LEU A 236 -2.45 -13.57 12.71
C LEU A 236 -2.93 -14.99 12.31
N GLU A 237 -3.48 -15.74 13.26
CA GLU A 237 -4.02 -17.09 13.02
C GLU A 237 -5.18 -17.08 12.02
N LYS A 238 -6.07 -16.09 12.10
CA LYS A 238 -7.17 -15.93 11.12
C LYS A 238 -6.67 -15.60 9.72
N VAL A 239 -5.56 -14.89 9.60
CA VAL A 239 -5.01 -14.42 8.32
C VAL A 239 -4.16 -15.49 7.63
N PHE A 240 -3.53 -16.38 8.41
CA PHE A 240 -2.58 -17.39 7.92
C PHE A 240 -3.09 -18.32 6.82
N PRO A 241 -4.34 -18.83 6.85
CA PRO A 241 -4.85 -19.66 5.77
C PRO A 241 -4.99 -18.89 4.45
N VAL A 242 -5.35 -17.60 4.52
CA VAL A 242 -5.60 -16.75 3.35
C VAL A 242 -4.30 -16.19 2.76
N SER A 243 -3.29 -15.94 3.60
CA SER A 243 -2.00 -15.39 3.17
C SER A 243 -1.19 -16.34 2.30
N LYS A 244 -1.40 -17.66 2.38
CA LYS A 244 -0.72 -18.66 1.53
C LYS A 244 -0.95 -18.46 0.04
N LEU A 245 -1.99 -17.72 -0.33
CA LEU A 245 -2.28 -17.35 -1.72
C LEU A 245 -1.43 -16.16 -2.21
N HIS A 246 -0.75 -15.44 -1.30
CA HIS A 246 -0.03 -14.21 -1.56
C HIS A 246 1.38 -14.25 -0.94
N CYS A 247 2.39 -14.60 -1.76
CA CYS A 247 3.78 -14.79 -1.30
C CYS A 247 4.34 -13.66 -0.41
N LYS A 248 4.04 -12.38 -0.73
CA LYS A 248 4.48 -11.24 0.08
C LYS A 248 3.81 -11.20 1.45
N ALA A 249 2.50 -11.45 1.48
CA ALA A 249 1.74 -11.46 2.73
C ALA A 249 2.16 -12.63 3.62
N GLU A 250 2.48 -13.79 3.05
CA GLU A 250 2.96 -14.94 3.80
C GLU A 250 4.31 -14.68 4.49
N ILE A 251 5.27 -14.08 3.80
CA ILE A 251 6.57 -13.68 4.37
C ILE A 251 6.36 -12.75 5.56
N TRP A 252 5.56 -11.71 5.35
CA TRP A 252 5.36 -10.66 6.35
C TRP A 252 4.58 -11.18 7.56
N LEU A 253 3.61 -12.06 7.32
CA LEU A 253 2.85 -12.74 8.37
C LEU A 253 3.73 -13.68 9.20
N LYS A 254 4.58 -14.50 8.57
CA LYS A 254 5.50 -15.41 9.28
C LYS A 254 6.52 -14.66 10.13
N SER A 255 7.08 -13.56 9.62
CA SER A 255 7.96 -12.68 10.40
C SER A 255 7.22 -12.10 11.61
N THR A 256 5.97 -11.66 11.42
CA THR A 256 5.15 -11.10 12.52
C THR A 256 4.80 -12.16 13.57
N PHE A 257 4.44 -13.38 13.17
CA PHE A 257 4.26 -14.51 14.09
C PHE A 257 5.52 -14.75 14.93
N ALA A 258 6.68 -14.81 14.29
CA ALA A 258 7.92 -15.09 14.97
C ALA A 258 8.25 -14.02 16.03
N LYS A 259 8.00 -12.74 15.73
CA LYS A 259 8.18 -11.63 16.68
C LYS A 259 7.16 -11.69 17.82
N VAL A 260 5.87 -11.93 17.53
CA VAL A 260 4.83 -12.08 18.57
C VAL A 260 5.11 -13.27 19.48
N TYR A 261 5.59 -14.40 18.94
CA TYR A 261 5.98 -15.55 19.76
C TYR A 261 7.20 -15.25 20.65
N ALA A 262 8.19 -14.54 20.12
CA ALA A 262 9.35 -14.10 20.91
C ALA A 262 8.91 -13.19 22.08
N ASP A 263 8.03 -12.22 21.81
CA ASP A 263 7.49 -11.30 22.83
C ASP A 263 6.64 -12.03 23.89
N LEU A 264 5.99 -13.14 23.51
CA LEU A 264 5.26 -14.03 24.43
C LEU A 264 6.17 -15.00 25.20
N VAL A 265 7.50 -14.94 25.02
CA VAL A 265 8.47 -15.88 25.59
C VAL A 265 8.23 -17.34 25.13
N ARG A 266 7.59 -17.52 23.97
CA ARG A 266 7.38 -18.80 23.30
C ARG A 266 8.52 -19.05 22.31
N VAL A 267 9.72 -19.22 22.84
CA VAL A 267 10.98 -19.24 22.07
C VAL A 267 11.00 -20.35 21.01
N ASP A 268 10.48 -21.54 21.33
CA ASP A 268 10.43 -22.66 20.38
C ASP A 268 9.51 -22.35 19.19
N ASP A 269 8.31 -21.80 19.45
CA ASP A 269 7.37 -21.40 18.38
C ASP A 269 7.91 -20.25 17.52
N ALA A 270 8.65 -19.32 18.14
CA ALA A 270 9.33 -18.24 17.44
C ALA A 270 10.42 -18.78 16.51
N LEU A 271 11.25 -19.71 17.01
CA LEU A 271 12.30 -20.38 16.24
C LEU A 271 11.72 -21.18 15.07
N ASP A 272 10.63 -21.92 15.29
CA ASP A 272 9.95 -22.67 14.24
C ASP A 272 9.39 -21.74 13.16
N SER A 273 8.81 -20.61 13.56
CA SER A 273 8.30 -19.59 12.65
C SER A 273 9.41 -18.96 11.81
N TRP A 274 10.55 -18.62 12.43
CA TRP A 274 11.74 -18.10 11.73
C TRP A 274 12.34 -19.13 10.78
N CYS A 275 12.49 -20.38 11.21
CA CYS A 275 13.00 -21.46 10.36
C CYS A 275 12.09 -21.71 9.16
N SER A 276 10.77 -21.71 9.37
CA SER A 276 9.80 -21.83 8.27
C SER A 276 9.90 -20.66 7.28
N LEU A 277 10.08 -19.43 7.78
CA LEU A 277 10.28 -18.25 6.94
C LEU A 277 11.57 -18.32 6.13
N GLU A 278 12.67 -18.74 6.76
CA GLU A 278 13.98 -18.90 6.13
C GLU A 278 13.93 -19.95 5.00
N GLN A 279 13.35 -21.12 5.26
CA GLN A 279 13.15 -22.15 4.23
C GLN A 279 12.31 -21.65 3.06
N PHE A 280 11.24 -20.89 3.34
CA PHE A 280 10.41 -20.28 2.31
C PHE A 280 11.19 -19.27 1.47
N ALA A 281 11.94 -18.37 2.11
CA ALA A 281 12.74 -17.35 1.44
C ALA A 281 13.87 -17.97 0.60
N VAL A 282 14.63 -18.93 1.15
CA VAL A 282 15.67 -19.68 0.43
C VAL A 282 15.09 -20.40 -0.78
N GLY A 283 13.95 -21.09 -0.62
CA GLY A 283 13.31 -21.81 -1.71
C GLY A 283 12.81 -20.90 -2.83
N ARG A 284 12.43 -19.65 -2.52
CA ARG A 284 11.80 -18.74 -3.49
C ARG A 284 12.76 -17.75 -4.15
N TYR A 285 13.73 -17.23 -3.39
CA TYR A 285 14.66 -16.17 -3.81
C TYR A 285 16.11 -16.66 -3.90
N GLY A 286 16.42 -17.79 -3.27
CA GLY A 286 17.79 -18.29 -3.15
C GLY A 286 18.46 -17.82 -1.86
N ARG A 287 19.53 -18.54 -1.47
CA ARG A 287 20.26 -18.28 -0.22
C ARG A 287 21.01 -16.95 -0.23
N ASP A 288 21.54 -16.56 -1.39
CA ASP A 288 22.36 -15.36 -1.50
C ASP A 288 21.56 -14.06 -1.71
N ASP A 289 20.24 -14.17 -1.86
CA ASP A 289 19.36 -13.02 -2.04
C ASP A 289 19.35 -12.13 -0.79
N SER A 290 19.33 -10.82 -1.02
CA SER A 290 19.28 -9.80 0.03
C SER A 290 18.13 -10.00 1.02
N ILE A 291 16.96 -10.45 0.55
CA ILE A 291 15.77 -10.68 1.37
C ILE A 291 16.02 -11.83 2.35
N THR A 292 16.60 -12.93 1.86
CA THR A 292 16.92 -14.10 2.69
C THR A 292 17.89 -13.72 3.80
N LYS A 293 18.94 -12.95 3.48
CA LYS A 293 19.94 -12.47 4.45
C LYS A 293 19.35 -11.54 5.52
N ILE A 294 18.36 -10.71 5.18
CA ILE A 294 17.68 -9.85 6.14
C ILE A 294 16.99 -10.69 7.22
N PHE A 295 16.33 -11.79 6.85
CA PHE A 295 15.62 -12.62 7.83
C PHE A 295 16.56 -13.40 8.76
N GLU A 296 17.74 -13.79 8.27
CA GLU A 296 18.77 -14.36 9.14
C GLU A 296 19.18 -13.34 10.22
N ILE A 297 19.43 -12.08 9.83
CA ILE A 297 19.77 -11.01 10.77
C ILE A 297 18.63 -10.75 11.76
N GLU A 298 17.39 -10.62 11.30
CA GLU A 298 16.23 -10.40 12.18
C GLU A 298 16.05 -11.55 13.18
N LYS A 299 16.23 -12.81 12.74
CA LYS A 299 16.17 -13.99 13.62
C LYS A 299 17.17 -13.88 14.76
N PHE A 300 18.42 -13.47 14.48
CA PHE A 300 19.43 -13.28 15.53
C PHE A 300 19.07 -12.15 16.49
N GLN A 301 18.58 -11.01 15.99
CA GLN A 301 18.27 -9.84 16.83
C GLN A 301 17.07 -10.06 17.77
N ASN A 302 16.09 -10.87 17.38
CA ASN A 302 14.87 -11.08 18.17
C ASN A 302 14.97 -12.28 19.14
N LEU A 303 16.05 -13.06 19.07
CA LEU A 303 16.27 -14.24 19.90
C LEU A 303 17.47 -14.10 20.87
N SER A 304 18.18 -12.97 20.82
CA SER A 304 19.26 -12.60 21.72
C SER A 304 18.75 -11.84 22.94
#